data_AF-I0HM75-F1
#
_entry.id   AF-I0HM75-F1
#
_cell.length_a   1.000
_cell.length_b   1.000
_cell.length_c   1.000
_cell.angle_alpha   90.00
_cell.angle_beta   90.00
_cell.angle_gamma   90.00
#
_symmetry.space_group_name_H-M   'P 1'
#
loop_
_entity.id
_entity.type
_entity.pdbx_description
1 polymer ?
#
loop_
_entity_poly.entity_id
_entity_poly.type
_entity_poly.pdbx_seq_one_letter_code
_entity_poly.pdbx_strand_id
1 'polypeptide(L)'
;MNDDDFLGFAPPAFNPAEALQRLRRDLRELGLAERAGVFERRGCAIARVDLDDTVLKAQTVKRPSRSSPEWQSKTLRSSADARDFVADLKKRLAAWSDRDD
;
A
#
# COMPACT_ATOMS: atom_id res chain seq x y z
N MET A 1 35.74 -21.63 -14.52
CA MET A 1 34.71 -20.57 -14.55
C MET A 1 33.43 -21.23 -15.02
N ASN A 2 32.38 -21.24 -14.20
CA ASN A 2 31.08 -21.80 -14.57
C ASN A 2 30.12 -20.61 -14.77
N ASP A 3 29.80 -20.32 -16.03
CA ASP A 3 28.92 -19.24 -16.49
C ASP A 3 27.44 -19.66 -16.47
N ASP A 4 26.94 -20.18 -15.35
CA ASP A 4 25.57 -20.76 -15.28
C ASP A 4 24.71 -20.30 -14.07
N ASP A 5 25.11 -19.24 -13.36
CA ASP A 5 24.37 -18.74 -12.17
C ASP A 5 23.35 -17.62 -12.48
N PHE A 6 23.01 -17.38 -13.76
CA PHE A 6 22.16 -16.25 -14.15
C PHE A 6 20.71 -16.63 -14.56
N LEU A 7 20.39 -17.92 -14.66
CA LEU A 7 19.16 -18.39 -15.35
C LEU A 7 18.05 -18.97 -14.44
N GLY A 8 18.16 -18.83 -13.11
CA GLY A 8 17.17 -19.33 -12.14
C GLY A 8 16.31 -18.28 -11.44
N PHE A 9 16.39 -17.00 -11.82
CA PHE A 9 15.72 -15.89 -11.11
C PHE A 9 14.24 -15.76 -11.52
N ALA A 10 13.45 -16.83 -11.37
CA ALA A 10 12.01 -16.66 -11.32
C ALA A 10 11.72 -15.82 -10.05
N PRO A 11 11.11 -14.62 -10.18
CA PRO A 11 10.72 -13.88 -8.99
C PRO A 11 9.83 -14.80 -8.14
N PRO A 12 10.03 -14.82 -6.81
CA PRO A 12 9.24 -15.70 -5.94
C PRO A 12 7.75 -15.49 -6.22
N ALA A 13 7.00 -16.59 -6.21
CA ALA A 13 5.55 -16.53 -6.36
C ALA A 13 4.98 -15.48 -5.40
N PHE A 14 3.97 -14.73 -5.84
CA PHE A 14 3.38 -13.66 -5.04
C PHE A 14 2.85 -14.23 -3.72
N ASN A 15 3.56 -13.95 -2.63
CA ASN A 15 3.13 -14.31 -1.29
C ASN A 15 2.35 -13.13 -0.70
N PRO A 16 1.03 -13.24 -0.55
CA PRO A 16 0.21 -12.12 -0.11
C PRO A 16 0.53 -11.72 1.34
N ALA A 17 0.92 -12.66 2.22
CA ALA A 17 1.31 -12.35 3.59
C ALA A 17 2.62 -11.53 3.65
N GLU A 18 3.62 -11.89 2.84
CA GLU A 18 4.86 -11.12 2.73
C GLU A 18 4.60 -9.75 2.08
N ALA A 19 3.77 -9.72 1.03
CA ALA A 19 3.36 -8.49 0.38
C ALA A 19 2.61 -7.55 1.33
N LEU A 20 1.79 -8.07 2.25
CA LEU A 20 1.14 -7.27 3.30
C LEU A 20 2.18 -6.63 4.21
N GLN A 21 3.15 -7.40 4.70
CA GLN A 21 4.20 -6.88 5.59
C GLN A 21 5.00 -5.77 4.90
N ARG A 22 5.37 -5.98 3.64
CA ARG A 22 6.07 -4.98 2.83
C ARG A 22 5.22 -3.74 2.59
N LEU A 23 3.95 -3.92 2.24
CA LEU A 23 3.01 -2.81 2.03
C LEU A 23 2.82 -2.00 3.31
N ARG A 24 2.67 -2.63 4.48
CA ARG A 24 2.58 -1.93 5.78
C ARG A 24 3.84 -1.10 6.06
N ARG A 25 5.03 -1.61 5.72
CA ARG A 25 6.28 -0.86 5.83
C ARG A 25 6.29 0.34 4.88
N ASP A 26 5.99 0.14 3.60
CA ASP A 26 5.97 1.21 2.61
C ASP A 26 5.00 2.34 3.03
N LEU A 27 3.83 1.99 3.56
CA LEU A 27 2.85 2.96 4.08
C LEU A 27 3.38 3.76 5.28
N ARG A 28 4.16 3.14 6.16
CA ARG A 28 4.82 3.84 7.28
C ARG A 28 5.94 4.75 6.79
N GLU A 29 6.70 4.33 5.78
CA GLU A 29 7.73 5.15 5.13
C GLU A 29 7.13 6.37 4.42
N LEU A 30 5.86 6.32 4.00
CA LEU A 30 5.09 7.49 3.53
C LEU A 30 4.63 8.44 4.67
N GLY A 31 5.00 8.16 5.93
CA GLY A 31 4.63 8.98 7.08
C GLY A 31 3.22 8.72 7.62
N LEU A 32 2.62 7.57 7.29
CA LEU A 32 1.34 7.16 7.85
C LEU A 32 1.54 6.39 9.15
N ALA A 33 0.72 6.70 10.15
CA ALA A 33 0.66 5.96 11.40
C ALA A 33 -0.39 4.86 11.30
N GLU A 34 -0.03 3.63 11.61
CA GLU A 34 -0.98 2.53 11.65
C GLU A 34 -1.67 2.46 13.02
N ARG A 35 -3.01 2.43 13.03
CA ARG A 35 -3.88 2.28 14.19
C ARG A 35 -5.00 1.30 13.86
N ALA A 36 -5.06 0.18 14.56
CA ALA A 36 -6.11 -0.84 14.40
C ALA A 36 -6.35 -1.25 12.93
N GLY A 37 -5.30 -1.42 12.12
CA GLY A 37 -5.39 -1.78 10.70
C GLY A 37 -5.71 -0.62 9.74
N VAL A 38 -5.87 0.59 10.26
CA VAL A 38 -6.06 1.82 9.50
C VAL A 38 -4.80 2.66 9.54
N PHE A 39 -4.37 3.15 8.38
CA PHE A 39 -3.26 4.06 8.20
C PHE A 39 -3.79 5.48 8.18
N GLU A 40 -3.29 6.28 9.10
CA GLU A 40 -3.75 7.64 9.35
C GLU A 40 -2.62 8.65 9.17
N ARG A 41 -2.98 9.87 8.78
CA ARG A 41 -2.07 11.02 8.76
C ARG A 41 -2.73 12.19 9.47
N ARG A 42 -2.07 12.77 10.48
CA ARG A 42 -2.58 13.91 11.27
C ARG A 42 -4.03 13.70 11.77
N GLY A 43 -4.39 12.46 12.13
CA GLY A 43 -5.72 12.07 12.60
C GLY A 43 -6.79 11.89 11.52
N CYS A 44 -6.43 11.92 10.23
CA CYS A 44 -7.32 11.57 9.12
C CYS A 44 -7.02 10.14 8.65
N ALA A 45 -8.07 9.34 8.44
CA ALA A 45 -7.91 8.03 7.82
C ALA A 45 -7.49 8.18 6.35
N ILE A 46 -6.48 7.42 5.92
CA ILE A 46 -5.88 7.53 4.58
C ILE A 46 -5.98 6.22 3.81
N ALA A 47 -5.54 5.13 4.43
CA ALA A 47 -5.52 3.82 3.81
C ALA A 47 -5.85 2.72 4.83
N ARG A 48 -6.30 1.56 4.36
CA ARG A 48 -6.39 0.33 5.15
C ARG A 48 -5.99 -0.83 4.26
N VAL A 49 -5.30 -1.81 4.81
CA VAL A 49 -4.84 -2.98 4.07
C VAL A 49 -5.12 -4.21 4.89
N ASP A 50 -5.74 -5.20 4.24
CA ASP A 50 -6.11 -6.46 4.86
C ASP A 50 -5.73 -7.63 3.94
N LEU A 51 -5.53 -8.81 4.53
CA LEU A 51 -5.23 -10.04 3.82
C LEU A 51 -6.52 -10.83 3.65
N ASP A 52 -6.89 -11.09 2.40
CA ASP A 52 -8.10 -11.82 2.01
C ASP A 52 -7.65 -13.11 1.31
N ASP A 53 -7.38 -14.14 2.11
CA ASP A 53 -6.87 -15.47 1.72
C ASP A 53 -5.63 -15.43 0.82
N THR A 54 -5.83 -15.23 -0.48
CA THR A 54 -4.81 -15.28 -1.53
C THR A 54 -4.50 -13.92 -2.14
N VAL A 55 -5.24 -12.87 -1.77
CA VAL A 55 -5.09 -11.51 -2.28
C VAL A 55 -5.05 -10.49 -1.15
N LEU A 56 -4.62 -9.26 -1.46
CA LEU A 56 -4.70 -8.15 -0.51
C LEU A 56 -5.86 -7.24 -0.86
N LYS A 57 -6.65 -6.88 0.15
CA LYS A 57 -7.68 -5.85 0.06
C LYS A 57 -7.10 -4.56 0.58
N ALA A 58 -6.65 -3.71 -0.33
CA ALA A 58 -6.25 -2.36 -0.01
C ALA A 58 -7.45 -1.42 -0.19
N GLN A 59 -7.59 -0.44 0.67
CA GLN A 59 -8.55 0.64 0.47
C GLN A 59 -7.90 1.97 0.78
N THR A 60 -8.28 3.01 0.05
CA THR A 60 -7.79 4.37 0.27
C THR A 60 -8.92 5.36 0.18
N VAL A 61 -8.82 6.47 0.90
CA VAL A 61 -9.84 7.51 0.87
C VAL A 61 -9.80 8.31 -0.43
N LYS A 62 -10.95 8.76 -0.93
CA LYS A 62 -11.01 9.75 -2.02
C LYS A 62 -10.41 11.09 -1.61
N ARG A 63 -10.67 11.50 -0.37
CA ARG A 63 -10.20 12.75 0.25
C ARG A 63 -9.94 12.49 1.74
N PRO A 64 -8.85 13.01 2.33
CA PRO A 64 -8.60 12.95 3.77
C PRO A 64 -9.76 13.62 4.51
N SER A 65 -10.40 12.89 5.41
CA SER A 65 -11.51 13.38 6.23
C SER A 65 -11.41 12.77 7.62
N ARG A 66 -11.73 13.58 8.64
CA ARG A 66 -11.72 13.14 10.04
C ARG A 66 -13.00 12.42 10.45
N SER A 67 -14.13 12.79 9.84
CA SER A 67 -15.45 12.31 10.27
C SER A 67 -16.14 11.41 9.26
N SER A 68 -15.86 11.59 7.96
CA SER A 68 -16.54 10.86 6.88
C SER A 68 -15.55 10.46 5.77
N PRO A 69 -14.69 9.46 6.00
CA PRO A 69 -13.78 8.97 4.98
C PRO A 69 -14.54 8.18 3.89
N GLU A 70 -14.46 8.65 2.64
CA GLU A 70 -14.98 7.91 1.49
C GLU A 70 -13.95 6.89 1.00
N TRP A 71 -14.15 5.61 1.33
CA TRP A 71 -13.24 4.53 0.96
C TRP A 71 -13.40 4.06 -0.49
N GLN A 72 -12.27 3.87 -1.17
CA GLN A 72 -12.17 3.20 -2.46
C GLN A 72 -11.38 1.91 -2.27
N SER A 73 -11.99 0.79 -2.64
CA SER A 73 -11.35 -0.53 -2.53
C SER A 73 -10.56 -0.88 -3.79
N LYS A 74 -9.39 -1.50 -3.61
CA LYS A 74 -8.53 -2.05 -4.65
C LYS A 74 -8.05 -3.43 -4.20
N THR A 75 -8.28 -4.44 -5.04
CA THR A 75 -7.72 -5.77 -4.79
C THR A 75 -6.33 -5.83 -5.41
N LEU A 76 -5.32 -6.23 -4.64
CA LEU A 76 -3.95 -6.40 -5.09
C LEU A 76 -3.67 -7.90 -5.15
N ARG A 77 -3.35 -8.39 -6.35
CA ARG A 77 -3.09 -9.81 -6.62
C ARG A 77 -1.63 -10.08 -6.97
N SER A 78 -0.81 -9.03 -6.98
CA SER A 78 0.59 -9.09 -7.39
C SER A 78 1.41 -8.00 -6.73
N SER A 79 2.74 -8.19 -6.72
CA SER A 79 3.69 -7.19 -6.25
C SER A 79 3.67 -5.91 -7.09
N ALA A 80 3.29 -6.02 -8.38
CA ALA A 80 3.08 -4.86 -9.25
C ALA A 80 1.91 -4.01 -8.75
N ASP A 81 0.75 -4.63 -8.48
CA ASP A 81 -0.42 -3.92 -7.96
C ASP A 81 -0.13 -3.20 -6.64
N ALA A 82 0.66 -3.82 -5.76
CA ALA A 82 1.07 -3.22 -4.49
C ALA A 82 1.97 -2.00 -4.69
N ARG A 83 2.95 -2.07 -5.59
CA ARG A 83 3.82 -0.93 -5.93
C ARG A 83 3.03 0.21 -6.56
N ASP A 84 2.13 -0.12 -7.49
CA ASP A 84 1.26 0.86 -8.14
C ASP A 84 0.35 1.56 -7.11
N PHE A 85 -0.23 0.80 -6.18
CA PHE A 85 -1.02 1.36 -5.08
C PHE A 85 -0.22 2.34 -4.22
N VAL A 86 1.02 1.99 -3.85
CA VAL A 86 1.90 2.88 -3.08
C VAL A 86 2.25 4.14 -3.88
N ALA A 87 2.56 3.99 -5.17
CA ALA A 87 2.87 5.12 -6.05
C ALA A 87 1.67 6.08 -6.23
N ASP A 88 0.48 5.53 -6.46
CA ASP A 88 -0.78 6.29 -6.51
C ASP A 88 -1.06 7.00 -5.19
N LEU A 89 -0.87 6.32 -4.05
CA LEU A 89 -1.10 6.91 -2.73
C LEU A 89 -0.11 8.03 -2.45
N LYS A 90 1.17 7.87 -2.82
CA LYS A 90 2.19 8.92 -2.71
C LYS A 90 1.79 10.17 -3.51
N LYS A 91 1.32 10.01 -4.75
CA LYS A 91 0.82 11.13 -5.57
C LYS A 91 -0.38 11.83 -4.91
N ARG A 92 -1.34 11.05 -4.40
CA ARG A 92 -2.51 11.59 -3.68
C ARG A 92 -2.10 12.37 -2.43
N LEU A 93 -1.20 11.81 -1.61
CA LEU A 93 -0.67 12.47 -0.42
C LEU A 93 0.03 13.79 -0.75
N ALA A 94 0.85 13.82 -1.81
CA ALA A 94 1.48 15.05 -2.27
C ALA A 94 0.45 16.09 -2.70
N ALA A 95 -0.54 15.69 -3.53
CA ALA A 95 -1.60 16.59 -4.00
C ALA A 95 -2.50 17.11 -2.86
N TRP A 96 -2.69 16.34 -1.79
CA TRP A 96 -3.43 16.80 -0.61
C TRP A 96 -2.58 17.68 0.30
N SER A 97 -1.26 17.47 0.35
CA SER A 97 -0.36 18.29 1.16
C SER A 97 -0.14 19.68 0.54
N ASP A 98 -0.13 19.78 -0.79
CA ASP A 98 -0.05 21.05 -1.54
C ASP A 98 -1.29 21.94 -1.33
N ARG A 99 -2.43 21.33 -1.00
CA ARG A 99 -3.70 22.03 -0.75
C ARG A 99 -3.89 22.50 0.69
N ASP A 100 -2.98 22.12 1.58
CA ASP A 100 -3.00 22.42 3.02
C ASP A 100 -2.07 23.62 3.36
N ASP A 101 -1.45 24.25 2.34
CA ASP A 101 -0.63 25.47 2.42
C ASP A 101 -1.42 26.70 1.91
#